data_AF-A0A918YVA3-F1
#
_entry.id   AF-A0A918YVA3-F1
#
_cell.length_a   1.000
_cell.length_b   1.000
_cell.length_c   1.000
_cell.angle_alpha   90.00
_cell.angle_beta   90.00
_cell.angle_gamma   90.00
#
_symmetry.space_group_name_H-M   'P 1'
#
loop_
_entity.id
_entity.type
_entity.pdbx_description
1 polymer ?
#
loop_
_entity_poly.entity_id
_entity_poly.type
_entity_poly.pdbx_seq_one_letter_code
_entity_poly.pdbx_strand_id
1 'polypeptide(L)'
;MNATAALDRQALIDRLDELRNEGAISATEHAELLEHFDSMQRDLREEMARLEPEYSRRLRDDGQPAADHWLTEVAETLGRHYGEATRRLTQRLSAVTGVTH
;
A
#
# COMPACT_ATOMS: atom_id res chain seq x y z
N MET A 1 16.76 -5.90 7.15
CA MET A 1 16.11 -5.60 5.86
C MET A 1 14.80 -4.91 6.18
N ASN A 2 14.68 -3.60 5.91
CA ASN A 2 13.43 -2.86 6.05
C ASN A 2 12.52 -3.24 4.88
N ALA A 3 11.79 -4.34 5.03
CA ALA A 3 10.66 -4.63 4.16
C ALA A 3 9.67 -3.48 4.34
N THR A 4 9.53 -2.64 3.32
CA THR A 4 8.44 -1.66 3.13
C THR A 4 8.05 -0.93 4.39
N ALA A 5 8.50 0.32 4.55
CA ALA A 5 7.84 1.25 5.45
C ALA A 5 6.33 1.10 5.24
N ALA A 6 5.65 0.47 6.19
CA ALA A 6 4.20 0.43 6.21
C ALA A 6 3.81 1.89 5.99
N LEU A 7 3.14 2.18 4.88
CA LEU A 7 2.67 3.54 4.59
C LEU A 7 2.01 4.01 5.87
N ASP A 8 2.65 4.97 6.54
CA ASP A 8 2.20 5.37 7.86
C ASP A 8 0.88 6.09 7.65
N ARG A 9 -0.20 5.45 8.09
CA ARG A 9 -1.55 5.96 7.98
C ARG A 9 -1.63 7.37 8.55
N GLN A 10 -0.89 7.66 9.63
CA GLN A 10 -0.88 8.98 10.24
C GLN A 10 -0.21 10.01 9.32
N ALA A 11 0.95 9.68 8.75
CA ALA A 11 1.63 10.55 7.79
C ALA A 11 0.77 10.82 6.54
N LEU A 12 -0.01 9.83 6.08
CA LEU A 12 -0.96 10.03 4.98
C LEU A 12 -2.10 10.98 5.38
N ILE A 13 -2.70 10.78 6.56
CA ILE A 13 -3.75 11.66 7.08
C ILE A 13 -3.26 13.10 7.17
N ASP A 14 -2.10 13.31 7.79
CA ASP A 14 -1.52 14.65 7.95
C ASP A 14 -1.33 15.32 6.59
N ARG A 15 -0.84 14.57 5.59
CA ARG A 15 -0.64 15.10 4.23
C ARG A 15 -1.96 15.41 3.51
N LEU A 16 -2.98 14.58 3.69
CA LEU A 16 -4.30 14.82 3.09
C LEU A 16 -5.01 16.00 3.78
N ASP A 17 -4.85 16.16 5.09
CA ASP A 17 -5.35 17.32 5.83
C ASP A 17 -4.68 18.62 5.36
N GLU A 18 -3.36 18.63 5.13
CA GLU A 18 -2.65 19.76 4.52
C GLU A 18 -3.25 20.14 3.16
N LEU A 19 -3.40 19.18 2.25
CA LEU A 19 -3.96 19.41 0.91
C LEU A 19 -5.40 19.94 0.97
N ARG A 20 -6.21 19.44 1.92
CA ARG A 20 -7.56 19.96 2.14
C ARG A 20 -7.52 21.40 2.64
N ASN A 21 -6.64 21.71 3.59
CA ASN A 21 -6.52 23.05 4.17
C ASN A 21 -6.00 24.08 3.15
N GLU A 22 -5.17 23.65 2.19
CA GLU A 22 -4.73 24.45 1.05
C GLU A 22 -5.82 24.62 -0.04
N GLY A 23 -6.95 23.92 0.10
CA GLY A 23 -8.02 23.92 -0.90
C GLY A 23 -7.70 23.14 -2.17
N ALA A 24 -6.64 22.33 -2.16
CA ALA A 24 -6.21 21.52 -3.30
C ALA A 24 -7.14 20.30 -3.51
N ILE A 25 -7.75 19.80 -2.44
CA ILE A 25 -8.76 18.73 -2.48
C ILE A 25 -9.96 19.11 -1.62
N SER A 26 -11.13 18.62 -2.03
CA SER A 26 -12.38 18.74 -1.26
C SER A 26 -12.41 17.78 -0.07
N ALA A 27 -13.33 18.04 0.87
CA ALA A 27 -13.60 17.12 1.98
C ALA A 27 -14.07 15.73 1.51
N THR A 28 -14.77 15.67 0.36
CA THR A 28 -15.21 14.41 -0.26
C THR A 28 -14.01 13.63 -0.80
N GLU A 29 -13.14 14.28 -1.57
CA GLU A 29 -11.92 13.64 -2.11
C GLU A 29 -11.00 13.16 -0.98
N HIS A 30 -10.84 13.97 0.06
CA HIS A 30 -10.13 13.58 1.28
C HIS A 30 -10.67 12.28 1.89
N ALA A 31 -11.99 12.16 2.04
CA ALA A 31 -12.62 10.95 2.58
C ALA A 31 -12.45 9.73 1.65
N GLU A 32 -12.63 9.90 0.34
CA GLU A 32 -12.47 8.83 -0.66
C GLU A 32 -11.05 8.26 -0.66
N LEU A 33 -10.03 9.10 -0.54
CA LEU A 33 -8.63 8.67 -0.54
C LEU A 33 -8.27 7.88 0.73
N LEU A 34 -8.78 8.33 1.88
CA LEU A 34 -8.60 7.60 3.14
C LEU A 34 -9.29 6.25 3.12
N GLU A 35 -10.51 6.17 2.60
CA GLU A 35 -11.24 4.91 2.46
C GLU A 35 -10.51 3.94 1.52
N HIS A 36 -10.01 4.45 0.39
CA HIS A 36 -9.25 3.63 -0.56
C HIS A 36 -7.96 3.10 0.07
N PHE A 37 -7.23 3.95 0.80
CA PHE A 37 -6.03 3.53 1.52
C PHE A 37 -6.32 2.49 2.60
N ASP A 38 -7.36 2.70 3.40
CA ASP A 38 -7.76 1.75 4.45
C ASP A 38 -8.20 0.41 3.84
N SER A 39 -8.85 0.42 2.67
CA SER A 39 -9.16 -0.80 1.92
C SER A 39 -7.90 -1.53 1.48
N MET A 40 -6.96 -0.82 0.84
CA MET A 40 -5.69 -1.38 0.40
C MET A 40 -4.90 -2.02 1.55
N GLN A 41 -4.87 -1.37 2.71
CA GLN A 41 -4.24 -1.87 3.94
C GLN A 41 -4.93 -3.11 4.51
N ARG A 42 -6.25 -3.26 4.35
CA ARG A 42 -6.96 -4.49 4.74
C ARG A 42 -6.61 -5.63 3.80
N ASP A 43 -6.69 -5.39 2.49
CA ASP A 43 -6.40 -6.39 1.47
C ASP A 43 -4.97 -6.94 1.64
N LEU A 44 -3.99 -6.06 1.84
CA LEU A 44 -2.60 -6.47 2.07
C LEU A 44 -2.44 -7.34 3.32
N ARG A 45 -3.14 -7.01 4.42
CA ARG A 45 -3.09 -7.81 5.66
C ARG A 45 -3.73 -9.19 5.46
N GLU A 46 -4.84 -9.26 4.73
CA GLU A 46 -5.48 -10.53 4.41
C GLU A 46 -4.59 -11.41 3.52
N GLU A 47 -3.95 -10.83 2.51
CA GLU A 47 -3.00 -11.54 1.66
C GLU A 47 -1.80 -12.05 2.47
N MET A 48 -1.22 -11.23 3.35
CA MET A 48 -0.14 -11.67 4.24
C MET A 48 -0.58 -12.83 5.15
N ALA A 49 -1.78 -12.77 5.72
CA ALA A 49 -2.32 -13.85 6.54
C ALA A 49 -2.54 -15.14 5.75
N ARG A 50 -2.89 -15.06 4.47
CA ARG A 50 -3.03 -16.23 3.57
C ARG A 50 -1.69 -16.88 3.23
N LEU A 51 -0.60 -16.11 3.25
CA LEU A 51 0.74 -16.62 2.92
C LEU A 51 1.43 -17.32 4.10
N GLU A 52 1.07 -16.99 5.33
CA GLU A 52 1.69 -17.54 6.54
C GLU A 52 1.69 -19.08 6.59
N PRO A 53 0.60 -19.80 6.25
CA PRO A 53 0.61 -21.26 6.21
C PRO A 53 1.58 -21.85 5.18
N GLU A 54 1.71 -21.23 4.00
CA GLU A 54 2.62 -21.70 2.95
C GLU A 54 4.08 -21.38 3.28
N TYR A 55 4.35 -20.21 3.89
CA TYR A 55 5.67 -19.90 4.44
C TYR A 55 6.09 -20.94 5.48
N SER A 56 5.21 -21.23 6.43
CA SER A 56 5.42 -22.23 7.47
C SER A 56 5.62 -23.64 6.90
N ARG A 57 4.94 -24.00 5.80
CA ARG A 57 5.17 -25.27 5.10
C ARG A 57 6.58 -25.32 4.48
N ARG A 58 6.94 -24.30 3.70
CA ARG A 58 8.26 -24.21 3.04
C ARG A 58 9.41 -24.12 4.03
N LEU A 59 9.20 -23.45 5.15
CA LEU A 59 10.19 -23.36 6.23
C LEU A 59 10.50 -24.75 6.81
N ARG A 60 9.49 -25.61 6.95
CA ARG A 60 9.68 -27.00 7.43
C ARG A 60 10.28 -27.92 6.37
N ASP A 61 9.82 -27.80 5.12
CA ASP A 61 10.12 -28.78 4.08
C ASP A 61 11.41 -28.44 3.32
N ASP A 62 11.62 -27.15 3.00
CA ASP A 62 12.70 -26.65 2.14
C ASP A 62 13.76 -25.85 2.90
N GLY A 63 13.48 -25.52 4.17
CA GLY A 63 14.34 -24.73 5.03
C GLY A 63 14.23 -23.22 4.81
N GLN A 64 14.81 -22.48 5.75
CA GLN A 64 14.69 -21.02 5.82
C GLN A 64 15.11 -20.27 4.54
N PRO A 65 16.24 -20.60 3.86
CA PRO A 65 16.66 -19.86 2.67
C PRO A 65 15.64 -19.93 1.51
N ALA A 66 15.01 -21.10 1.31
CA ALA A 66 14.03 -21.30 0.25
C ALA A 66 12.68 -20.62 0.58
N ALA A 67 12.27 -20.67 1.86
CA ALA A 67 11.09 -19.98 2.33
C ALA A 67 11.23 -18.45 2.21
N ASP A 68 12.39 -17.90 2.57
CA ASP A 68 12.69 -16.46 2.47
C ASP A 68 12.78 -15.99 1.02
N HIS A 69 13.38 -16.79 0.13
CA HIS A 69 13.40 -16.50 -1.30
C HIS A 69 11.97 -16.43 -1.88
N TRP A 70 11.14 -17.43 -1.59
CA TRP A 70 9.74 -17.43 -2.02
C TRP A 70 8.97 -16.23 -1.47
N LEU A 71 9.13 -15.89 -0.19
CA LEU A 71 8.47 -14.74 0.41
C LEU A 71 8.89 -13.43 -0.27
N THR A 72 10.15 -13.32 -0.67
CA THR A 72 10.67 -12.16 -1.42
C THR A 72 9.99 -12.03 -2.78
N GLU A 73 9.88 -13.12 -3.56
CA GLU A 73 9.21 -13.11 -4.88
C GLU A 73 7.72 -12.72 -4.77
N VAL A 74 7.05 -13.22 -3.72
CA VAL A 74 5.66 -12.86 -3.45
C VAL A 74 5.55 -11.39 -3.04
N ALA A 75 6.42 -10.91 -2.16
CA ALA A 75 6.45 -9.52 -1.73
C ALA A 75 6.72 -8.55 -2.90
N GLU A 76 7.61 -8.91 -3.83
CA GLU A 76 7.84 -8.12 -5.04
C GLU A 76 6.60 -8.05 -5.95
N THR A 77 5.90 -9.18 -6.10
CA THR A 77 4.67 -9.25 -6.92
C THR A 77 3.57 -8.39 -6.31
N LEU A 78 3.35 -8.51 -5.00
CA LEU A 78 2.41 -7.66 -4.27
C LEU A 78 2.83 -6.19 -4.34
N GLY A 79 4.10 -5.88 -4.11
CA GLY A 79 4.64 -4.53 -4.18
C GLY A 79 4.43 -3.87 -5.55
N ARG A 80 4.58 -4.60 -6.66
CA ARG A 80 4.27 -4.08 -8.01
C ARG A 80 2.78 -3.76 -8.16
N HIS A 81 1.91 -4.66 -7.71
CA HIS A 81 0.46 -4.48 -7.80
C HIS A 81 -0.02 -3.27 -6.98
N TYR A 82 0.43 -3.17 -5.73
CA TYR A 82 0.09 -2.04 -4.84
C TYR A 82 0.77 -0.74 -5.24
N GLY A 83 1.98 -0.80 -5.79
CA GLY A 83 2.68 0.36 -6.34
C GLY A 83 1.92 0.96 -7.54
N GLU A 84 1.34 0.13 -8.39
CA GLU A 84 0.48 0.59 -9.49
C GLU A 84 -0.83 1.20 -8.97
N ALA A 85 -1.48 0.57 -7.99
CA ALA A 85 -2.68 1.10 -7.34
C ALA A 85 -2.42 2.47 -6.68
N THR A 86 -1.33 2.59 -5.95
CA THR A 86 -0.89 3.85 -5.32
C THR A 86 -0.58 4.91 -6.38
N ARG A 87 0.10 4.56 -7.47
CA ARG A 87 0.39 5.48 -8.57
C ARG A 87 -0.89 6.00 -9.22
N ARG A 88 -1.89 5.14 -9.42
CA ARG A 88 -3.21 5.55 -9.94
C ARG A 88 -3.93 6.49 -8.96
N LEU A 89 -3.83 6.25 -7.66
CA LEU A 89 -4.36 7.16 -6.63
C LEU A 89 -3.68 8.53 -6.69
N THR A 90 -2.34 8.58 -6.77
CA THR A 90 -1.59 9.83 -6.91
C THR A 90 -1.89 10.54 -8.24
N GLN A 91 -2.06 9.81 -9.34
CA GLN A 91 -2.46 10.41 -10.62
C GLN A 91 -3.85 11.02 -10.56
N ARG A 92 -4.80 10.35 -9.90
CA ARG A 92 -6.15 10.87 -9.69
C ARG A 92 -6.12 12.14 -8.83
N LEU A 93 -5.29 12.15 -7.78
CA LEU A 93 -5.01 13.33 -6.99
C LEU A 93 -4.44 14.49 -7.82
N SER A 94 -3.44 14.24 -8.66
CA SER A 94 -2.85 15.27 -9.54
C SER A 94 -3.81 15.76 -10.63
N ALA A 95 -4.71 14.90 -11.13
CA ALA A 95 -5.70 15.27 -12.14
C ALA A 95 -6.81 16.16 -11.57
N VAL A 96 -7.17 15.94 -10.30
CA VAL A 96 -8.13 16.74 -9.54
C VAL A 96 -7.57 18.12 -9.18
N THR A 97 -6.29 18.20 -8.80
CA THR A 97 -5.66 19.46 -8.37
C THR A 97 -5.37 20.45 -9.51
N GLY A 98 -5.60 20.08 -10.78
CA GLY A 98 -5.62 21.01 -11.90
C GLY A 98 -4.36 21.86 -12.07
N VAL A 99 -3.17 21.40 -11.67
CA VAL A 99 -1.91 22.09 -11.98
C VAL A 99 -1.52 21.72 -13.40
N THR A 100 -2.15 22.40 -14.36
CA THR A 100 -1.64 22.56 -15.72
C THR A 100 -0.35 23.36 -15.59
N HIS A 101 0.79 22.70 -15.83
CA HIS A 101 2.09 23.38 -15.86
C HIS A 101 2.37 23.99 -17.23
#